data_AF-A0A7C9W5Q0-F1
#
_entry.id   AF-A0A7C9W5Q0-F1
#
_cell.length_a   1.000
_cell.length_b   1.000
_cell.length_c   1.000
_cell.angle_alpha   90.00
_cell.angle_beta   90.00
_cell.angle_gamma   90.00
#
_symmetry.space_group_name_H-M   'P 1'
#
loop_
_entity.id
_entity.type
_entity.pdbx_description
1 polymer ?
#
loop_
_entity_poly.entity_id
_entity_poly.type
_entity_poly.pdbx_seq_one_letter_code
_entity_poly.pdbx_strand_id
1 'polypeptide(L)' 'MGADRLLFAVDYPYESTAEAVEFLRTAPFCRADLERIAHLNAAHLLRL' A
#
# COMPACT_ATOMS: atom_id res chain seq x y z
N MET A 1 0.03 -14.88 -3.03
CA MET A 1 1.31 -14.17 -2.80
C MET A 1 1.28 -13.60 -1.38
N GLY A 2 2.42 -13.45 -0.70
CA GLY A 2 2.47 -12.88 0.66
C GLY A 2 2.45 -11.35 0.65
N ALA A 3 2.07 -10.75 1.78
CA ALA A 3 1.99 -9.29 1.94
C ALA A 3 3.34 -8.58 1.76
N ASP A 4 4.45 -9.30 1.90
CA ASP A 4 5.83 -8.86 1.62
C ASP A 4 6.10 -8.54 0.14
N ARG A 5 5.22 -8.98 -0.77
CA ARG A 5 5.36 -8.81 -2.23
C ARG A 5 4.35 -7.85 -2.83
N LEU A 6 3.63 -7.11 -1.99
CA LEU A 6 2.59 -6.17 -2.40
C LEU A 6 3.03 -4.74 -2.08
N LEU A 7 2.72 -3.81 -2.99
CA LEU A 7 3.01 -2.37 -2.86
C LEU A 7 1.72 -1.60 -3.14
N PHE A 8 1.45 -0.59 -2.32
CA PHE A 8 0.36 0.35 -2.58
C PHE A 8 0.81 1.46 -3.54
N ALA A 9 -0.06 1.80 -4.49
CA ALA A 9 0.09 2.91 -5.42
C ALA A 9 -1.28 3.53 -5.69
N VAL A 10 -1.28 4.80 -6.13
CA VAL A 10 -2.51 5.57 -6.37
C VAL A 10 -2.76 5.83 -7.86
N ASP A 11 -1.74 5.80 -8.72
CA ASP A 11 -1.84 6.21 -10.14
C ASP A 11 -2.37 7.65 -10.36
N TYR A 12 -2.01 8.56 -9.46
CA TYR A 12 -2.26 9.99 -9.64
C TYR A 12 -1.50 10.54 -10.87
N PRO A 13 -2.11 11.41 -11.70
CA PRO A 13 -3.40 12.09 -11.54
C PRO A 13 -4.61 11.39 -12.20
N TYR A 14 -4.47 10.14 -12.63
CA TYR A 14 -5.52 9.45 -13.38
C TYR A 14 -6.61 8.86 -12.47
N GLU A 15 -6.24 8.46 -11.26
CA GLU A 15 -7.14 7.88 -10.25
C GLU A 15 -7.25 8.76 -8.99
N SER A 16 -8.30 8.54 -8.20
CA SER A 16 -8.60 9.32 -6.98
C SER A 16 -7.72 8.88 -5.79
N THR A 17 -6.89 9.80 -5.29
CA THR A 17 -6.11 9.58 -4.06
C THR A 17 -6.98 9.26 -2.86
N ALA A 18 -8.14 9.91 -2.73
CA ALA A 18 -9.02 9.69 -1.60
C ALA A 18 -9.59 8.27 -1.59
N GLU A 19 -10.04 7.78 -2.75
CA GLU A 19 -10.59 6.43 -2.88
C GLU A 19 -9.53 5.36 -2.69
N ALA A 20 -8.34 5.55 -3.26
CA ALA A 20 -7.23 4.61 -3.09
C ALA A 20 -6.79 4.48 -1.61
N VAL A 21 -6.70 5.61 -0.89
CA VAL A 21 -6.36 5.61 0.53
C VAL A 21 -7.46 4.95 1.37
N GLU A 22 -8.74 5.19 1.06
CA GLU A 22 -9.84 4.55 1.77
C GLU A 22 -9.87 3.04 1.53
N PHE A 23 -9.59 2.60 0.29
CA PHE A 23 -9.43 1.19 -0.03
C PHE A 23 -8.33 0.54 0.81
N LEU A 24 -7.15 1.18 0.92
CA LEU A 24 -6.06 0.66 1.73
C LEU A 24 -6.44 0.56 3.22
N ARG A 25 -7.13 1.57 3.76
CA ARG A 25 -7.52 1.64 5.18
C ARG A 25 -8.57 0.59 5.56
N THR A 26 -9.46 0.26 4.63
CA THR A 26 -10.56 -0.68 4.86
C THR A 26 -10.26 -2.10 4.39
N ALA A 27 -9.11 -2.32 3.75
CA ALA A 27 -8.70 -3.63 3.28
C ALA A 27 -8.60 -4.64 4.45
N PRO A 28 -9.02 -5.91 4.26
CA PRO A 28 -9.13 -6.90 5.32
C PRO A 28 -7.77 -7.55 5.65
N PHE A 29 -6.76 -6.74 5.93
CA PHE A 29 -5.43 -7.16 6.34
C PHE A 29 -5.19 -6.83 7.81
N CYS A 30 -4.32 -7.60 8.47
CA CYS A 30 -3.84 -7.21 9.78
C CYS A 30 -2.98 -5.93 9.68
N ARG A 31 -2.87 -5.19 10.78
CA ARG A 31 -2.12 -3.92 10.81
C ARG A 31 -0.67 -4.07 10.31
N ALA A 32 0.01 -5.14 10.69
CA ALA A 32 1.40 -5.37 10.28
C ALA A 32 1.53 -5.55 8.75
N ASP A 33 0.55 -6.19 8.11
CA ASP A 33 0.54 -6.35 6.66
C ASP A 33 0.14 -5.07 5.95
N LEU A 34 -0.80 -4.30 6.51
CA LEU A 34 -1.12 -2.96 6.00
C LEU A 34 0.11 -2.04 6.03
N GLU A 35 0.91 -2.05 7.09
CA GLU A 35 2.13 -1.23 7.16
C GLU A 35 3.16 -1.65 6.10
N ARG A 36 3.30 -2.96 5.85
CA ARG A 36 4.16 -3.49 4.77
C ARG A 36 3.72 -3.01 3.40
N ILE A 37 2.45 -3.20 3.09
CA ILE A 37 1.84 -2.85 1.80
C ILE A 37 1.87 -1.33 1.59
N ALA A 38 1.55 -0.57 2.64
CA ALA A 38 1.45 0.88 2.60
C ALA A 38 2.80 1.57 2.35
N HIS A 39 3.89 1.09 2.97
CA HIS A 39 5.18 1.78 2.84
C HIS A 39 6.44 0.93 3.10
N LEU A 40 6.45 -0.04 4.03
CA LEU A 40 7.73 -0.69 4.39
C LEU A 40 8.34 -1.49 3.24
N ASN A 41 7.52 -2.17 2.43
CA ASN A 41 8.00 -2.88 1.26
C ASN A 41 8.58 -1.92 0.22
N ALA A 42 7.93 -0.77 0.01
CA ALA A 42 8.39 0.26 -0.91
C ALA A 42 9.73 0.86 -0.42
N ALA A 43 9.83 1.18 0.87
CA ALA A 43 11.05 1.72 1.46
C ALA A 43 12.23 0.75 1.32
N HIS A 44 12.00 -0.53 1.59
CA HIS A 44 13.02 -1.56 1.40
C HIS A 44 13.46 -1.72 -0.06
N LEU A 45 12.50 -1.81 -0.99
CA LEU A 45 12.77 -2.03 -2.41
C LEU A 45 13.45 -0.82 -3.06
N LEU A 46 12.99 0.39 -2.74
CA LEU A 46 13.41 1.64 -3.36
C LEU A 46 14.57 2.33 -2.61
N ARG A 47 15.01 1.76 -1.47
CA ARG A 47 16.09 2.29 -0.61
C ARG A 47 15.81 3.72 -0.12
N LEU A 48 14.62 3.91 0.46
CA LEU A 48 14.16 5.16 1.07
C LEU A 48 14.47 5.22 2.57
#